data_AF-F0THB3-F1
#
_entry.id   AF-F0THB3-F1
#
_cell.length_a   1.000
_cell.length_b   1.000
_cell.length_c   1.000
_cell.angle_alpha   90.00
_cell.angle_beta   90.00
_cell.angle_gamma   90.00
#
_symmetry.space_group_name_H-M   'P 1'
#
loop_
_entity.id
_entity.type
_entity.pdbx_description
1 polymer ?
#
loop_
_entity_poly.entity_id
_entity_poly.type
_entity_poly.pdbx_seq_one_letter_code
_entity_poly.pdbx_strand_id
1 'polypeptide(L)'
;MNPDFAIVLNFKTTGDFDADFLVKTARNIGARAVMSSDPAAFKEACEKYTIFLADEQAGLDLASVNVIDTMVNNRKNGEATIINIPVNDGKFDEATQKLLDTINSWMHQFGHAFNEGKPSPLTVSDGFILENRHADYQKYVFLKDIPAKIVVEGLDKEPNRVEWIEHRTELDFAMKDGKLTINLIKPDDVFDWNVLRIQAHRLEDDIIHTEF
;
A
#
# COMPACT_ATOMS: atom_id res chain seq x y z
N MET A 1 8.99 10.19 10.85
CA MET A 1 8.97 8.77 10.45
C MET A 1 9.31 8.68 8.96
N ASN A 2 10.03 7.67 8.49
CA ASN A 2 10.39 7.57 7.07
C ASN A 2 9.11 7.35 6.22
N PRO A 3 8.85 8.14 5.17
CA PRO A 3 7.70 7.96 4.26
C PRO A 3 7.68 6.60 3.53
N ASP A 4 8.76 5.83 3.63
CA ASP A 4 8.88 4.46 3.12
C ASP A 4 8.08 3.41 3.91
N PHE A 5 7.65 3.73 5.12
CA PHE A 5 7.00 2.78 6.01
C PHE A 5 5.48 3.04 6.05
N ALA A 6 4.72 2.39 5.16
CA ALA A 6 3.26 2.50 5.19
C ALA A 6 2.65 1.73 6.38
N ILE A 7 3.28 0.62 6.79
CA ILE A 7 2.89 -0.22 7.92
C ILE A 7 4.11 -0.47 8.80
N VAL A 8 3.93 -0.36 10.11
CA VAL A 8 4.90 -0.73 11.14
C VAL A 8 4.23 -1.68 12.12
N LEU A 9 4.80 -2.88 12.35
CA LEU A 9 4.30 -3.79 13.37
C LEU A 9 5.01 -3.54 14.70
N ASN A 10 4.25 -3.21 15.73
CA ASN A 10 4.74 -2.99 17.08
C ASN A 10 4.47 -4.25 17.92
N PHE A 11 5.46 -5.14 18.00
CA PHE A 11 5.31 -6.40 18.71
C PHE A 11 5.28 -6.17 20.22
N LYS A 12 4.18 -6.55 20.85
CA LYS A 12 3.95 -6.51 22.30
C LYS A 12 4.14 -7.91 22.87
N THR A 13 5.39 -8.24 23.19
CA THR A 13 5.79 -9.58 23.60
C THR A 13 5.64 -9.81 25.11
N THR A 14 5.05 -10.94 25.49
CA THR A 14 5.11 -11.48 26.86
C THR A 14 5.61 -12.92 26.81
N GLY A 15 6.44 -13.31 27.79
CA GLY A 15 7.07 -14.63 27.82
C GLY A 15 8.20 -14.78 26.80
N ASP A 16 8.54 -16.04 26.48
CA ASP A 16 9.57 -16.36 25.49
C ASP A 16 9.06 -16.07 24.08
N PHE A 17 9.92 -15.56 23.20
CA PHE A 17 9.57 -15.29 21.80
C PHE A 17 10.74 -15.53 20.85
N ASP A 18 10.44 -15.68 19.56
CA ASP A 18 11.41 -15.80 18.48
C ASP A 18 11.36 -14.56 17.58
N ALA A 19 12.36 -13.68 17.72
CA ALA A 19 12.44 -12.47 16.91
C ALA A 19 12.61 -12.76 15.40
N ASP A 20 13.25 -13.87 15.01
CA ASP A 20 13.40 -14.23 13.59
C ASP A 20 12.03 -14.52 12.97
N PHE A 21 11.21 -15.31 13.66
CA PHE A 21 9.83 -15.59 13.25
C PHE A 21 8.99 -14.31 13.14
N LEU A 22 9.06 -13.43 14.14
CA LEU A 22 8.27 -12.19 14.17
C LEU A 22 8.66 -11.22 13.05
N VAL A 23 9.96 -10.98 12.83
CA VAL A 23 10.44 -10.10 11.76
C VAL A 23 10.14 -10.69 10.38
N LYS A 24 10.31 -12.01 10.20
CA LYS A 24 9.94 -12.70 8.95
C LYS A 24 8.45 -12.56 8.67
N THR A 25 7.61 -12.63 9.70
CA THR A 25 6.16 -12.41 9.57
C THR A 25 5.87 -10.99 9.09
N ALA A 26 6.47 -9.97 9.70
CA ALA A 26 6.34 -8.59 9.26
C ALA A 26 6.73 -8.40 7.79
N ARG A 27 7.86 -8.96 7.37
CA ARG A 27 8.31 -8.93 5.97
C ARG A 27 7.30 -9.56 5.03
N ASN A 28 6.79 -10.76 5.36
CA ASN A 28 5.91 -11.52 4.48
C ASN A 28 4.60 -10.79 4.19
N ILE A 29 4.07 -10.03 5.15
CA ILE A 29 2.85 -9.24 4.97
C ILE A 29 3.11 -7.87 4.34
N GLY A 30 4.35 -7.56 3.97
CA GLY A 30 4.73 -6.32 3.30
C GLY A 30 5.02 -5.13 4.23
N ALA A 31 5.13 -5.33 5.55
CA ALA A 31 5.64 -4.31 6.45
C ALA A 31 7.16 -4.14 6.24
N ARG A 32 7.64 -2.89 6.28
CA ARG A 32 9.06 -2.53 6.05
C ARG A 32 9.76 -2.08 7.33
N ALA A 33 9.03 -1.98 8.43
CA ALA A 33 9.57 -1.65 9.74
C ALA A 33 8.83 -2.41 10.84
N VAL A 34 9.52 -2.61 11.97
CA VAL A 34 8.95 -3.17 13.20
C VAL A 34 9.41 -2.36 14.41
N MET A 35 8.67 -2.47 15.49
CA MET A 35 9.00 -1.96 16.82
C MET A 35 8.87 -3.11 17.82
N SER A 36 9.60 -3.01 18.93
CA SER A 36 9.53 -3.97 20.04
C SER A 36 9.91 -3.26 21.35
N SER A 37 9.35 -3.73 22.46
CA SER A 37 9.79 -3.33 23.81
C SER A 37 11.17 -3.88 24.18
N ASP A 38 11.68 -4.86 23.43
CA ASP A 38 13.06 -5.36 23.51
C ASP A 38 13.76 -5.22 22.14
N PRO A 39 14.23 -4.01 21.77
CA PRO A 39 14.88 -3.79 20.47
C PRO A 39 16.17 -4.60 20.28
N ALA A 40 16.89 -4.90 21.36
CA ALA A 40 18.16 -5.62 21.28
C ALA A 40 17.97 -7.03 20.72
N ALA A 41 16.89 -7.72 21.13
CA ALA A 41 16.52 -9.04 20.63
C ALA A 41 16.15 -9.06 19.13
N PHE A 42 15.74 -7.93 18.57
CA PHE A 42 15.26 -7.84 17.18
C PHE A 42 16.34 -7.46 16.17
N LYS A 43 17.49 -6.95 16.62
CA LYS A 43 18.51 -6.35 15.74
C LYS A 43 18.99 -7.30 14.63
N GLU A 44 19.38 -8.51 14.99
CA GLU A 44 19.92 -9.50 14.03
C GLU A 44 18.87 -9.90 12.99
N ALA A 45 17.63 -10.17 13.44
CA ALA A 45 16.54 -10.55 12.55
C ALA A 45 16.16 -9.39 11.59
N CYS A 46 16.12 -8.16 12.09
CA CYS A 46 15.87 -6.96 11.29
C CYS A 46 16.94 -6.77 10.20
N GLU A 47 18.23 -6.92 10.55
CA GLU A 47 19.33 -6.87 9.58
C GLU A 47 19.20 -7.99 8.53
N LYS A 48 18.96 -9.24 8.95
CA LYS A 48 18.78 -10.40 8.07
C LYS A 48 17.69 -10.22 7.02
N TYR A 49 16.55 -9.64 7.41
CA TYR A 49 15.39 -9.48 6.53
C TYR A 49 15.28 -8.08 5.89
N THR A 50 16.25 -7.20 6.13
CA THR A 50 16.23 -5.80 5.66
C THR A 50 14.96 -5.06 6.11
N ILE A 51 14.55 -5.31 7.35
CA ILE A 51 13.43 -4.64 8.01
C ILE A 51 13.98 -3.58 8.95
N PHE A 52 13.42 -2.37 8.88
CA PHE A 52 13.87 -1.29 9.75
C PHE A 52 13.38 -1.51 11.19
N LEU A 53 14.32 -1.50 12.15
CA LEU A 53 13.98 -1.50 13.58
C LEU A 53 13.78 -0.06 14.04
N ALA A 54 12.52 0.33 14.26
CA ALA A 54 12.15 1.68 14.67
C ALA A 54 12.09 1.81 16.20
N ASP A 55 12.27 3.05 16.69
CA ASP A 55 12.04 3.39 18.09
C ASP A 55 10.56 3.19 18.45
N GLU A 56 10.32 2.68 19.65
CA GLU A 56 8.97 2.41 20.14
C GLU A 56 8.12 3.69 20.17
N GLN A 57 6.93 3.58 19.59
CA GLN A 57 5.91 4.62 19.59
C GLN A 57 4.54 4.00 19.91
N ALA A 58 3.59 4.86 20.26
CA ALA A 58 2.21 4.43 20.43
C ALA A 58 1.66 3.85 19.11
N GLY A 59 1.13 2.64 19.18
CA GLY A 59 0.43 2.00 18.08
C GLY A 59 -1.07 1.89 18.34
N LEU A 60 -1.79 1.45 17.33
CA LEU A 60 -3.22 1.21 17.37
C LEU A 60 -3.50 -0.28 17.58
N ASP A 61 -4.51 -0.58 18.40
CA ASP A 61 -5.08 -1.93 18.52
C ASP A 61 -6.15 -2.08 17.44
N LEU A 62 -5.80 -2.76 16.34
CA LEU A 62 -6.68 -2.97 15.19
C LEU A 62 -7.18 -4.41 15.11
N ALA A 63 -8.28 -4.59 14.38
CA ALA A 63 -8.87 -5.89 14.10
C ALA A 63 -8.98 -6.11 12.60
N SER A 64 -9.15 -7.37 12.19
CA SER A 64 -9.33 -7.73 10.76
C SER A 64 -10.42 -6.90 10.05
N VAL A 65 -11.48 -6.50 10.75
CA VAL A 65 -12.61 -5.74 10.17
C VAL A 65 -12.33 -4.26 9.90
N ASN A 66 -11.29 -3.66 10.48
CA ASN A 66 -11.01 -2.23 10.32
C ASN A 66 -9.59 -1.92 9.85
N VAL A 67 -8.69 -2.91 9.83
CA VAL A 67 -7.27 -2.68 9.57
C VAL A 67 -7.00 -2.08 8.19
N ILE A 68 -7.65 -2.58 7.13
CA ILE A 68 -7.41 -2.09 5.76
C ILE A 68 -7.92 -0.66 5.63
N ASP A 69 -9.10 -0.35 6.16
CA ASP A 69 -9.64 1.01 6.18
C ASP A 69 -8.70 1.99 6.90
N THR A 70 -8.20 1.62 8.08
CA THR A 70 -7.25 2.46 8.83
C THR A 70 -5.95 2.65 8.06
N MET A 71 -5.38 1.57 7.52
CA MET A 71 -4.16 1.62 6.70
C MET A 71 -4.30 2.57 5.52
N VAL A 72 -5.37 2.41 4.75
CA VAL A 72 -5.65 3.21 3.56
C VAL A 72 -5.85 4.69 3.91
N ASN A 73 -6.64 4.98 4.95
CA ASN A 73 -6.90 6.36 5.37
C ASN A 73 -5.65 7.08 5.90
N ASN A 74 -4.82 6.40 6.70
CA ASN A 74 -3.54 6.97 7.14
C ASN A 74 -2.64 7.24 5.93
N ARG A 75 -2.58 6.30 4.98
CA ARG A 75 -1.73 6.47 3.80
C ARG A 75 -2.17 7.60 2.89
N LYS A 76 -3.49 7.79 2.72
CA LYS A 76 -4.08 8.95 2.04
C LYS A 76 -3.57 10.27 2.61
N ASN A 77 -3.37 10.33 3.92
CA ASN A 77 -2.86 11.51 4.64
C ASN A 77 -1.32 11.59 4.69
N GLY A 78 -0.62 10.66 4.04
CA GLY A 78 0.85 10.58 4.06
C GLY A 78 1.42 9.98 5.35
N GLU A 79 0.58 9.37 6.17
CA GLU A 79 0.94 8.81 7.46
C GLU A 79 1.20 7.30 7.39
N ALA A 80 1.98 6.80 8.34
CA ALA A 80 2.19 5.38 8.56
C ALA A 80 1.12 4.83 9.51
N THR A 81 0.84 3.53 9.42
CA THR A 81 0.01 2.84 10.42
C THR A 81 0.91 2.00 11.32
N ILE A 82 1.01 2.38 12.60
CA ILE A 82 1.65 1.57 13.63
C ILE A 82 0.59 0.68 14.26
N ILE A 83 0.77 -0.64 14.16
CA ILE A 83 -0.20 -1.63 14.63
C ILE A 83 0.41 -2.40 15.79
N ASN A 84 -0.25 -2.41 16.95
CA ASN A 84 0.18 -3.25 18.06
C ASN A 84 -0.17 -4.71 17.76
N ILE A 85 0.83 -5.59 17.88
CA ILE A 85 0.69 -7.02 17.64
C ILE A 85 1.00 -7.75 18.95
N PRO A 86 -0.01 -8.24 19.68
CA PRO A 86 0.23 -9.01 20.90
C PRO A 86 0.86 -10.36 20.56
N VAL A 87 1.89 -10.72 21.32
CA VAL A 87 2.60 -12.00 21.20
C VAL A 87 2.74 -12.59 22.59
N ASN A 88 2.10 -13.74 22.82
CA ASN A 88 2.12 -14.42 24.12
C ASN A 88 2.83 -15.76 23.96
N ASP A 89 3.93 -15.95 24.68
CA ASP A 89 4.78 -17.15 24.57
C ASP A 89 5.13 -17.49 23.11
N GLY A 90 5.49 -16.45 22.35
CA GLY A 90 5.93 -16.56 20.96
C GLY A 90 4.81 -16.84 19.96
N LYS A 91 3.54 -16.77 20.38
CA LYS A 91 2.39 -17.12 19.54
C LYS A 91 1.42 -15.95 19.36
N PHE A 92 0.79 -15.93 18.19
CA PHE A 92 -0.37 -15.11 17.90
C PHE A 92 -1.63 -15.86 18.33
N ASP A 93 -2.59 -15.15 18.92
CA ASP A 93 -3.94 -15.68 19.08
C ASP A 93 -4.70 -15.67 17.74
N GLU A 94 -5.89 -16.28 17.71
CA GLU A 94 -6.70 -16.38 16.48
C GLU A 94 -7.08 -15.00 15.92
N ALA A 95 -7.35 -14.02 16.78
CA ALA A 95 -7.72 -12.67 16.37
C ALA A 95 -6.55 -11.95 15.68
N THR A 96 -5.34 -12.09 16.24
CA THR A 96 -4.10 -11.55 15.71
C THR A 96 -3.71 -12.24 14.41
N GLN A 97 -3.83 -13.56 14.34
CA GLN A 97 -3.57 -14.30 13.10
C GLN A 97 -4.53 -13.82 11.99
N LYS A 98 -5.82 -13.70 12.29
CA LYS A 98 -6.82 -13.19 11.33
C LYS A 98 -6.53 -11.75 10.88
N LEU A 99 -6.08 -10.89 11.79
CA LEU A 99 -5.62 -9.53 11.46
C LEU A 99 -4.46 -9.57 10.46
N LEU A 100 -3.41 -10.34 10.76
CA LEU A 100 -2.20 -10.47 9.93
C LEU A 100 -2.54 -11.08 8.55
N ASP A 101 -3.41 -12.09 8.50
CA ASP A 101 -3.87 -12.72 7.25
C ASP A 101 -4.65 -11.73 6.38
N THR A 102 -5.48 -10.88 7.00
CA THR A 102 -6.22 -9.82 6.29
C THR A 102 -5.26 -8.81 5.66
N ILE A 103 -4.26 -8.36 6.42
CA ILE A 103 -3.22 -7.46 5.90
C ILE A 103 -2.48 -8.13 4.75
N ASN A 104 -2.03 -9.38 4.96
CA ASN A 104 -1.25 -10.13 3.97
C ASN A 104 -2.00 -10.30 2.65
N SER A 105 -3.28 -10.69 2.70
CA SER A 105 -4.11 -10.87 1.51
C SER A 105 -4.20 -9.59 0.67
N TRP A 106 -4.51 -8.46 1.31
CA TRP A 106 -4.62 -7.18 0.61
C TRP A 106 -3.28 -6.64 0.13
N MET A 107 -2.22 -6.74 0.95
CA MET A 107 -0.87 -6.30 0.61
C MET A 107 -0.21 -7.16 -0.46
N HIS A 108 -0.59 -8.43 -0.59
CA HIS A 108 -0.12 -9.26 -1.69
C HIS A 108 -0.54 -8.67 -3.05
N GLN A 109 -1.76 -8.15 -3.13
CA GLN A 109 -2.29 -7.58 -4.36
C GLN A 109 -1.86 -6.13 -4.58
N PHE A 110 -1.91 -5.30 -3.53
CA PHE A 110 -1.78 -3.84 -3.66
C PHE A 110 -0.55 -3.27 -2.95
N GLY A 111 0.29 -4.11 -2.34
CA GLY A 111 1.39 -3.68 -1.48
C GLY A 111 2.45 -2.83 -2.18
N HIS A 112 2.65 -3.00 -3.49
CA HIS A 112 3.53 -2.11 -4.27
C HIS A 112 2.96 -0.70 -4.35
N ALA A 113 1.72 -0.55 -4.83
CA ALA A 113 1.04 0.73 -4.93
C ALA A 113 0.92 1.42 -3.56
N PHE A 114 0.69 0.64 -2.51
CA PHE A 114 0.53 1.15 -1.14
C PHE A 114 1.87 1.59 -0.52
N ASN A 115 2.89 0.74 -0.54
CA ASN A 115 4.18 1.03 0.08
C ASN A 115 4.95 2.14 -0.66
N GLU A 116 4.82 2.25 -1.98
CA GLU A 116 5.56 3.20 -2.80
C GLU A 116 4.75 4.47 -3.15
N GLY A 117 3.43 4.43 -2.96
CA GLY A 117 2.56 5.56 -3.25
C GLY A 117 2.66 6.66 -2.19
N LYS A 118 2.82 7.93 -2.58
CA LYS A 118 2.71 9.13 -1.72
C LYS A 118 1.44 9.90 -2.08
N PRO A 119 0.87 10.75 -1.19
CA PRO A 119 -0.28 11.57 -1.55
C PRO A 119 -0.04 12.35 -2.84
N SER A 120 -0.99 12.26 -3.77
CA SER A 120 -0.90 12.94 -5.07
C SER A 120 -1.63 14.29 -5.03
N PRO A 121 -1.16 15.31 -5.76
CA PRO A 121 -1.92 16.54 -5.97
C PRO A 121 -3.11 16.37 -6.93
N LEU A 122 -3.18 15.24 -7.65
CA LEU A 122 -4.29 14.93 -8.56
C LEU A 122 -5.59 14.70 -7.79
N THR A 123 -6.71 15.06 -8.41
CA THR A 123 -8.03 14.82 -7.86
C THR A 123 -8.77 13.76 -8.66
N VAL A 124 -9.69 13.08 -7.99
CA VAL A 124 -10.58 12.09 -8.59
C VAL A 124 -11.99 12.28 -8.05
N SER A 125 -12.99 12.07 -8.89
CA SER A 125 -14.41 12.22 -8.52
C SER A 125 -14.87 11.26 -7.42
N ASP A 126 -14.19 10.12 -7.26
CA ASP A 126 -14.41 9.13 -6.20
C ASP A 126 -13.07 8.54 -5.76
N GLY A 127 -12.91 8.29 -4.46
CA GLY A 127 -11.69 7.76 -3.88
C GLY A 127 -10.58 8.80 -3.66
N PHE A 128 -9.33 8.38 -3.84
CA PHE A 128 -8.16 9.24 -3.78
C PHE A 128 -7.00 8.67 -4.60
N ILE A 129 -5.96 9.48 -4.81
CA ILE A 129 -4.80 9.12 -5.63
C ILE A 129 -3.53 9.11 -4.80
N LEU A 130 -2.75 8.05 -4.94
CA LEU A 130 -1.32 8.04 -4.60
C LEU A 130 -0.47 8.05 -5.86
N GLU A 131 0.64 8.77 -5.83
CA GLU A 131 1.66 8.78 -6.88
C GLU A 131 2.83 7.90 -6.46
N ASN A 132 3.40 7.09 -7.35
CA ASN A 132 4.61 6.34 -7.00
C ASN A 132 5.78 7.31 -6.78
N ARG A 133 6.43 7.24 -5.62
CA ARG A 133 7.55 8.13 -5.26
C ARG A 133 8.83 7.93 -6.07
N HIS A 134 9.00 6.76 -6.69
CA HIS A 134 10.18 6.39 -7.48
C HIS A 134 9.92 6.39 -8.99
N ALA A 135 8.65 6.36 -9.38
CA ALA A 135 8.21 6.30 -10.77
C ALA A 135 6.99 7.22 -10.95
N ASP A 136 7.21 8.53 -11.01
CA ASP A 136 6.17 9.57 -11.09
C ASP A 136 5.16 9.38 -12.24
N TYR A 137 5.54 8.65 -13.28
CA TYR A 137 4.67 8.22 -14.37
C TYR A 137 3.59 7.22 -13.93
N GLN A 138 3.65 6.63 -12.73
CA GLN A 138 2.63 5.76 -12.15
C GLN A 138 1.82 6.46 -11.08
N LYS A 139 0.51 6.47 -11.26
CA LYS A 139 -0.47 6.94 -10.26
C LYS A 139 -1.45 5.82 -9.97
N TYR A 140 -1.93 5.76 -8.74
CA TYR A 140 -2.81 4.70 -8.24
C TYR A 140 -4.07 5.33 -7.68
N VAL A 141 -5.23 4.97 -8.23
CA VAL A 141 -6.52 5.43 -7.71
C VAL A 141 -7.07 4.34 -6.80
N PHE A 142 -7.30 4.70 -5.54
CA PHE A 142 -7.86 3.85 -4.51
C PHE A 142 -9.36 4.10 -4.41
N LEU A 143 -10.16 3.05 -4.59
CA LEU A 143 -11.61 3.08 -4.60
C LEU A 143 -12.17 2.08 -3.60
N LYS A 144 -13.00 2.57 -2.67
CA LYS A 144 -13.74 1.71 -1.74
C LYS A 144 -14.98 1.15 -2.42
N ASP A 145 -15.81 2.04 -2.94
CA ASP A 145 -16.91 1.71 -3.84
C ASP A 145 -16.46 1.90 -5.29
N ILE A 146 -16.95 1.06 -6.20
CA ILE A 146 -16.60 1.11 -7.63
C ILE A 146 -17.78 1.71 -8.42
N PRO A 147 -17.79 3.03 -8.70
CA PRO A 147 -18.82 3.62 -9.55
C PRO A 147 -18.64 3.15 -11.00
N ALA A 148 -19.63 3.39 -11.87
CA ALA A 148 -19.51 3.04 -13.30
C ALA A 148 -18.45 3.88 -14.04
N LYS A 149 -18.08 5.04 -13.48
CA LYS A 149 -17.17 6.01 -14.09
C LYS A 149 -16.51 6.86 -13.02
N ILE A 150 -15.25 7.20 -13.27
CA ILE A 150 -14.53 8.23 -12.51
C ILE A 150 -13.92 9.26 -13.45
N VAL A 151 -13.66 10.44 -12.92
CA VAL A 151 -12.95 11.52 -13.60
C VAL A 151 -11.72 11.90 -12.78
N VAL A 152 -10.56 11.90 -13.42
CA VAL A 152 -9.29 12.33 -12.83
C VAL A 152 -8.87 13.67 -13.45
N GLU A 153 -8.50 14.63 -12.61
CA GLU A 153 -8.06 15.97 -13.02
C GLU A 153 -6.64 16.28 -12.54
N GLY A 154 -5.97 17.20 -13.25
CA GLY A 154 -4.59 17.61 -12.95
C GLY A 154 -3.52 16.83 -13.72
N LEU A 155 -3.91 15.94 -14.64
CA LEU A 155 -2.99 15.29 -15.57
C LEU A 155 -2.63 16.24 -16.72
N ASP A 156 -1.34 16.32 -17.05
CA ASP A 156 -0.85 17.15 -18.16
C ASP A 156 -1.05 16.51 -19.53
N LYS A 157 -1.01 15.17 -19.58
CA LYS A 157 -1.09 14.37 -20.80
C LYS A 157 -1.98 13.15 -20.60
N GLU A 158 -2.52 12.67 -21.71
CA GLU A 158 -3.25 11.40 -21.75
C GLU A 158 -2.32 10.26 -21.33
N PRO A 159 -2.76 9.37 -20.43
CA PRO A 159 -1.95 8.22 -20.05
C PRO A 159 -1.87 7.20 -21.18
N ASN A 160 -0.80 6.41 -21.19
CA ASN A 160 -0.65 5.29 -22.10
C ASN A 160 -1.61 4.14 -21.74
N ARG A 161 -1.87 3.96 -20.44
CA ARG A 161 -2.70 2.84 -19.96
C ARG A 161 -3.38 3.17 -18.64
N VAL A 162 -4.59 2.63 -18.48
CA VAL A 162 -5.29 2.54 -17.20
C VAL A 162 -5.71 1.09 -17.01
N GLU A 163 -5.42 0.49 -15.86
CA GLU A 163 -5.73 -0.92 -15.60
C GLU A 163 -6.05 -1.18 -14.12
N TRP A 164 -6.87 -2.20 -13.83
CA TRP A 164 -6.96 -2.75 -12.48
C TRP A 164 -5.67 -3.47 -12.09
N ILE A 165 -5.18 -3.28 -10.86
CA ILE A 165 -3.95 -3.94 -10.41
C ILE A 165 -4.13 -5.46 -10.25
N GLU A 166 -5.33 -5.89 -9.88
CA GLU A 166 -5.68 -7.28 -9.56
C GLU A 166 -5.25 -8.29 -10.63
N HIS A 167 -5.72 -8.14 -11.87
CA HIS A 167 -5.29 -8.95 -13.03
C HIS A 167 -4.72 -8.17 -14.20
N ARG A 168 -4.36 -6.89 -14.00
CA ARG A 168 -3.90 -5.99 -15.08
C ARG A 168 -4.92 -5.83 -16.21
N THR A 169 -6.21 -5.93 -15.87
CA THR A 169 -7.31 -5.72 -16.80
C THR A 169 -7.36 -4.26 -17.21
N GLU A 170 -7.13 -3.98 -18.50
CA GLU A 170 -7.15 -2.63 -19.05
C GLU A 170 -8.57 -2.05 -19.03
N LEU A 171 -8.66 -0.74 -18.81
CA LEU A 171 -9.89 0.03 -18.72
C LEU A 171 -9.97 1.03 -19.86
N ASP A 172 -11.17 1.20 -20.40
CA ASP A 172 -11.42 2.23 -21.40
C ASP A 172 -11.39 3.61 -20.76
N PHE A 173 -10.63 4.53 -21.36
CA PHE A 173 -10.57 5.92 -20.93
C PHE A 173 -10.53 6.87 -22.12
N ALA A 174 -10.83 8.13 -21.87
CA ALA A 174 -10.64 9.22 -22.81
C ALA A 174 -10.23 10.48 -22.06
N MET A 175 -9.23 11.19 -22.60
CA MET A 175 -8.86 12.51 -22.08
C MET A 175 -9.43 13.64 -22.93
N LYS A 176 -10.12 14.59 -22.28
CA LYS A 176 -10.62 15.81 -22.94
C LYS A 176 -10.62 16.97 -21.95
N ASP A 177 -10.21 18.15 -22.41
CA ASP A 177 -10.22 19.40 -21.62
C ASP A 177 -9.49 19.25 -20.26
N GLY A 178 -8.37 18.52 -20.24
CA GLY A 178 -7.57 18.28 -19.03
C GLY A 178 -8.18 17.27 -18.04
N LYS A 179 -9.25 16.57 -18.43
CA LYS A 179 -9.95 15.58 -17.60
C LYS A 179 -9.85 14.20 -18.22
N LEU A 180 -9.33 13.25 -17.46
CA LEU A 180 -9.30 11.84 -17.82
C LEU A 180 -10.57 11.18 -17.31
N THR A 181 -11.44 10.77 -18.22
CA THR A 181 -12.64 10.00 -17.88
C THR A 181 -12.36 8.52 -18.07
N ILE A 182 -12.56 7.72 -17.02
CA ILE A 182 -12.32 6.27 -17.04
C ILE A 182 -13.67 5.57 -16.86
N ASN A 183 -14.02 4.69 -17.79
CA ASN A 183 -15.18 3.80 -17.63
C ASN A 183 -14.75 2.59 -16.81
N LEU A 184 -15.37 2.41 -15.65
CA LEU A 184 -15.01 1.30 -14.76
C LEU A 184 -15.89 0.11 -15.07
N ILE A 185 -15.24 -1.01 -15.36
CA ILE A 185 -15.82 -2.34 -15.22
C ILE A 185 -15.39 -2.89 -13.86
N LYS A 186 -16.28 -3.66 -13.22
CA LYS A 186 -15.96 -4.28 -11.94
C LYS A 186 -14.79 -5.28 -12.13
N PRO A 187 -13.76 -5.28 -11.26
CA PRO A 187 -12.69 -6.27 -11.30
C PRO A 187 -13.23 -7.67 -10.99
N ASP A 188 -12.44 -8.70 -11.32
CA ASP A 188 -12.85 -10.10 -11.14
C ASP A 188 -12.89 -10.43 -9.64
N ASP A 189 -11.80 -10.15 -8.92
CA ASP A 189 -11.71 -10.17 -7.47
C ASP A 189 -11.91 -8.76 -6.90
N VAL A 190 -12.86 -8.66 -5.97
CA VAL A 190 -13.24 -7.41 -5.32
C VAL A 190 -12.73 -7.42 -3.90
N PHE A 191 -11.95 -6.40 -3.57
CA PHE A 191 -11.48 -6.14 -2.22
C PHE A 191 -12.28 -4.99 -1.61
N ASP A 192 -12.19 -4.81 -0.29
CA ASP A 192 -12.76 -3.65 0.40
C ASP A 192 -12.20 -2.33 -0.16
N TRP A 193 -10.92 -2.35 -0.56
CA TRP A 193 -10.27 -1.28 -1.30
C TRP A 193 -9.63 -1.84 -2.55
N ASN A 194 -10.08 -1.33 -3.69
CA ASN A 194 -9.60 -1.70 -5.01
C ASN A 194 -8.68 -0.61 -5.53
N VAL A 195 -7.71 -1.02 -6.34
CA VAL A 195 -6.70 -0.10 -6.86
C VAL A 195 -6.54 -0.30 -8.36
N LEU A 196 -6.68 0.81 -9.09
CA LEU A 196 -6.30 0.87 -10.49
C LEU A 196 -5.01 1.69 -10.63
N ARG A 197 -4.24 1.38 -11.68
CA ARG A 197 -3.02 2.08 -12.04
C ARG A 197 -3.25 2.91 -13.30
N ILE A 198 -2.92 4.19 -13.22
CA ILE A 198 -2.78 5.09 -14.36
C ILE A 198 -1.28 5.18 -14.68
N GLN A 199 -0.92 4.80 -15.90
CA GLN A 199 0.44 4.74 -16.39
C GLN A 199 0.61 5.80 -17.49
N ALA A 200 1.36 6.86 -17.18
CA ALA A 200 1.75 7.87 -18.16
C ALA A 200 2.81 7.32 -19.14
N HIS A 201 2.99 8.02 -20.26
CA HIS A 201 4.11 7.81 -21.18
C HIS A 201 5.44 8.03 -20.44
N ARG A 202 6.42 7.15 -20.66
CA ARG A 202 7.78 7.42 -20.21
C ARG A 202 8.44 8.33 -21.23
N LEU A 203 9.25 9.29 -20.77
CA LEU A 203 10.02 10.16 -21.67
C LEU A 203 10.89 9.36 -22.65
N GLU A 204 11.35 8.17 -22.25
CA GLU A 204 12.11 7.25 -23.11
C GLU A 204 11.28 6.67 -24.26
N ASP A 205 9.97 6.45 -24.05
CA ASP A 205 9.06 5.94 -25.07
C ASP A 205 8.79 7.00 -26.15
N ASP A 206 8.89 8.29 -25.80
CA ASP A 206 8.69 9.43 -26.70
C ASP A 206 9.94 9.75 -27.57
N ILE A 207 11.09 9.11 -27.33
CA ILE A 207 12.37 9.40 -28.02
C ILE A 207 12.53 8.64 -29.37
N ILE A 208 11.56 7.82 -29.79
CA ILE A 208 11.72 6.94 -30.98
C ILE A 208 11.60 7.67 -32.34
N HIS A 209 11.60 9.01 -32.40
CA HIS A 209 11.72 9.77 -33.65
C HIS A 209 12.72 10.92 -33.58
N THR A 210 14.01 10.57 -33.55
CA THR A 210 15.03 11.38 -34.22
C THR A 210 15.25 10.80 -35.62
N GLU A 211 14.70 11.45 -36.65
CA GLU A 211 15.23 11.29 -38.00
C GLU A 211 16.68 11.78 -38.01
N PHE A 212 17.53 10.99 -38.67
CA PHE A 212 18.99 11.01 -38.77
C PHE A 212 19.69 12.38 -38.76
#